data_AF-Q03RC9-F1
#
_entry.id   AF-Q03RC9-F1
#
_cell.length_a   1.000
_cell.length_b   1.000
_cell.length_c   1.000
_cell.angle_alpha   90.00
_cell.angle_beta   90.00
_cell.angle_gamma   90.00
#
_symmetry.space_group_name_H-M   'P 1'
#
loop_
_entity.id
_entity.type
_entity.pdbx_description
1 polymer ?
#
loop_
_entity_poly.entity_id
_entity_poly.type
_entity_poly.pdbx_seq_one_letter_code
_entity_poly.pdbx_strand_id
1 'polypeptide(L)'
;MIDMRIGEYHITSEPRNYIVSLAKLSDDGTPKTVMTKAGEIFSERALGYYNSLPQALQAIAKDMMIRGDDRVTSVEQYVQKAKSVDVALNHAVYEHGLELEKQSQNI
;
A
#
# COMPACT_ATOMS: atom_id res chain seq x y z
N MET A 1 10.60 -8.60 -9.70
CA MET A 1 9.57 -8.88 -8.67
C MET A 1 9.24 -7.54 -8.04
N ILE A 2 7.97 -7.15 -8.03
CA ILE A 2 7.53 -5.91 -7.35
C ILE A 2 7.44 -6.19 -5.85
N ASP A 3 8.02 -5.28 -5.09
CA ASP A 3 7.89 -5.14 -3.64
C ASP A 3 7.80 -3.62 -3.39
N MET A 4 6.61 -3.13 -3.04
CA MET A 4 6.30 -1.70 -2.94
C MET A 4 5.48 -1.41 -1.68
N ARG A 5 5.88 -0.39 -0.92
CA ARG A 5 5.11 0.10 0.25
C ARG A 5 4.45 1.44 -0.04
N ILE A 6 3.22 1.59 0.42
CA ILE A 6 2.43 2.81 0.32
C ILE A 6 1.78 3.04 1.69
N GLY A 7 2.40 3.86 2.54
CA GLY A 7 1.96 3.98 3.94
C GLY A 7 1.95 2.62 4.63
N GLU A 8 0.77 2.17 5.09
CA GLU A 8 0.59 0.85 5.71
C GLU A 8 0.31 -0.29 4.71
N TYR A 9 0.17 0.02 3.42
CA TYR A 9 -0.10 -0.97 2.39
C TYR A 9 1.20 -1.50 1.80
N HIS A 10 1.18 -2.76 1.39
CA HIS A 10 2.30 -3.46 0.79
C HIS A 10 1.81 -4.22 -0.44
N ILE A 11 2.44 -3.98 -1.58
CA ILE A 11 2.19 -4.70 -2.83
C ILE A 11 3.38 -5.61 -3.11
N THR A 12 3.11 -6.92 -3.22
CA THR A 12 4.09 -7.89 -3.74
C THR A 12 3.59 -8.50 -5.05
N SER A 13 4.50 -8.88 -5.94
CA SER A 13 4.15 -9.63 -7.15
C SER A 13 4.56 -11.10 -7.04
N GLU A 14 3.62 -11.99 -7.30
CA GLU A 14 3.87 -13.39 -7.64
C GLU A 14 3.72 -13.59 -9.16
N PRO A 15 4.11 -14.75 -9.73
CA PRO A 15 4.10 -14.96 -11.19
C PRO A 15 2.76 -14.71 -11.89
N ARG A 16 1.64 -14.78 -11.16
CA ARG A 16 0.28 -14.67 -11.72
C ARG A 16 -0.54 -13.52 -11.14
N ASN A 17 -0.09 -12.88 -10.07
CA ASN A 17 -0.92 -11.95 -9.31
C ASN A 17 -0.09 -10.94 -8.51
N TYR A 18 -0.73 -9.80 -8.24
CA TYR A 18 -0.29 -8.79 -7.30
C TYR A 18 -1.08 -8.97 -6.00
N ILE A 19 -0.38 -9.06 -4.88
CA ILE A 19 -0.98 -9.21 -3.56
C ILE A 19 -0.95 -7.84 -2.91
N VAL A 20 -2.11 -7.33 -2.51
CA VAL A 20 -2.20 -6.16 -1.64
C VAL A 20 -2.38 -6.66 -0.22
N SER A 21 -1.48 -6.23 0.65
CA SER A 21 -1.50 -6.52 2.07
C SER A 21 -1.53 -5.21 2.86
N LEU A 22 -2.07 -5.27 4.06
CA LEU A 22 -2.14 -4.16 5.00
C LEU A 22 -1.40 -4.53 6.28
N ALA A 23 -0.51 -3.65 6.73
CA ALA A 23 0.19 -3.82 8.00
C ALA A 23 -0.82 -3.92 9.16
N LYS A 24 -0.62 -4.92 10.02
CA LYS A 24 -1.29 -4.95 11.32
C LYS A 24 -0.53 -4.00 12.24
N LEU A 25 -1.25 -3.12 12.92
CA LEU A 25 -0.65 -2.20 13.87
C LEU A 25 -0.59 -2.83 15.26
N SER A 26 0.44 -2.46 16.02
CA SER A 26 0.55 -2.64 17.46
C SER A 26 -0.32 -1.59 18.18
N ASP A 27 -0.48 -1.73 19.51
CA ASP A 27 -1.31 -0.83 20.31
C ASP A 27 -0.81 0.63 20.30
N ASP A 28 0.46 0.86 19.95
CA ASP A 28 1.09 2.17 19.79
C ASP A 28 0.96 2.76 18.36
N GLY A 29 0.25 2.08 17.47
CA GLY A 29 0.05 2.50 16.08
C GLY A 29 1.22 2.18 15.14
N THR A 30 2.28 1.51 15.61
CA THR A 30 3.40 1.07 14.76
C THR A 30 3.09 -0.25 14.04
N PRO A 31 3.62 -0.50 12.82
CA PRO A 31 3.48 -1.80 12.18
C PRO A 31 4.05 -2.93 13.06
N LYS A 32 3.19 -3.89 13.42
CA LYS A 32 3.57 -5.06 14.19
C LYS A 32 4.52 -5.92 13.38
N THR A 33 5.63 -6.32 13.98
CA THR A 33 6.58 -7.25 13.37
C THR A 33 6.44 -8.66 13.95
N VAL A 34 6.81 -9.66 13.17
CA VAL A 34 6.89 -11.07 13.59
C VAL A 34 8.24 -11.65 13.20
N MET A 35 8.85 -12.36 14.14
CA MET A 35 10.11 -13.05 13.90
C MET A 35 9.85 -14.35 13.13
N THR A 36 10.50 -14.51 11.97
CA THR A 36 10.47 -15.74 11.17
C THR A 36 11.86 -16.33 11.05
N LYS A 37 11.97 -17.54 10.50
CA LYS A 37 13.27 -18.15 10.18
C LYS A 37 14.09 -17.34 9.18
N ALA A 38 13.45 -16.47 8.40
CA ALA A 38 14.09 -15.59 7.42
C ALA A 38 14.40 -14.18 7.97
N GLY A 39 14.09 -13.91 9.24
CA GLY A 39 14.25 -12.61 9.88
C GLY A 39 12.93 -12.00 10.31
N GLU A 40 13.01 -10.74 10.74
CA GLU A 40 11.87 -9.95 11.17
C GLU A 40 11.10 -9.42 9.95
N ILE A 41 9.80 -9.73 9.88
CA ILE A 41 8.92 -9.24 8.82
C ILE A 41 7.73 -8.50 9.43
N PHE A 42 7.13 -7.59 8.68
CA PHE A 42 5.87 -6.99 9.09
C PHE A 42 4.75 -8.03 9.10
N SER A 43 3.95 -8.03 10.17
CA SER A 43 2.72 -8.80 10.23
C SER A 43 1.68 -8.08 9.40
N GLU A 44 1.21 -8.74 8.37
CA GLU A 44 0.28 -8.14 7.42
C GLU A 44 -0.99 -8.99 7.30
N ARG A 45 -2.05 -8.37 6.81
CA ARG A 45 -3.30 -9.02 6.42
C ARG A 45 -3.50 -8.80 4.93
N ALA A 46 -3.63 -9.87 4.15
CA ALA A 46 -3.98 -9.76 2.74
C ALA A 46 -5.36 -9.07 2.60
N LEU A 47 -5.40 -8.02 1.80
CA LEU A 47 -6.63 -7.35 1.36
C LEU A 47 -7.19 -8.01 0.10
N GLY A 48 -6.32 -8.54 -0.77
CA GLY A 48 -6.75 -9.25 -1.96
C GLY A 48 -5.62 -9.56 -2.93
N TYR A 49 -6.00 -10.30 -3.97
CA TYR A 49 -5.14 -10.74 -5.07
C TYR A 49 -5.69 -10.15 -6.37
N TYR A 50 -4.83 -9.52 -7.16
CA TYR A 50 -5.21 -8.76 -8.33
C TYR A 50 -4.39 -9.18 -9.54
N ASN A 51 -4.99 -9.17 -10.72
CA ASN A 51 -4.33 -9.64 -11.93
C ASN A 51 -3.43 -8.57 -12.57
N SER A 52 -3.47 -7.34 -12.07
CA SER A 52 -2.63 -6.24 -12.54
C SER A 52 -2.33 -5.23 -11.43
N LEU A 53 -1.20 -4.53 -11.56
CA LEU A 53 -0.80 -3.46 -10.63
C LEU A 53 -1.83 -2.32 -10.57
N PRO A 54 -2.45 -1.86 -11.69
CA PRO A 54 -3.52 -0.86 -11.62
C PRO A 54 -4.72 -1.30 -10.77
N GLN A 55 -5.12 -2.58 -10.85
CA GLN A 55 -6.21 -3.10 -10.01
C GLN A 55 -5.81 -3.12 -8.52
N ALA A 56 -4.56 -3.47 -8.21
CA ALA A 56 -4.04 -3.42 -6.86
C ALA A 56 -4.05 -1.99 -6.29
N LEU A 57 -3.60 -1.00 -7.07
CA LEU A 57 -3.60 0.42 -6.68
C LEU A 57 -5.04 0.95 -6.47
N GLN A 58 -5.98 0.57 -7.35
CA GLN A 58 -7.40 0.92 -7.17
C GLN A 58 -8.00 0.34 -5.89
N ALA A 59 -7.57 -0.86 -5.49
CA ALA A 59 -8.02 -1.46 -4.24
C ALA A 59 -7.52 -0.71 -3.02
N ILE A 60 -6.25 -0.28 -3.03
CA ILE A 60 -5.68 0.58 -1.98
C ILE A 60 -6.45 1.89 -1.89
N ALA A 61 -6.70 2.56 -3.03
CA ALA A 61 -7.46 3.81 -3.05
C ALA A 61 -8.85 3.65 -2.40
N LYS A 62 -9.56 2.57 -2.74
CA LYS A 62 -10.87 2.25 -2.16
C LYS A 62 -10.80 2.01 -0.66
N ASP A 63 -9.80 1.24 -0.20
CA ASP A 63 -9.62 0.97 1.24
C ASP A 63 -9.30 2.25 2.00
N MET A 64 -8.40 3.10 1.48
CA MET A 64 -8.07 4.41 2.06
C MET A 64 -9.30 5.32 2.18
N MET A 65 -10.22 5.28 1.21
CA MET A 65 -11.44 6.08 1.25
C MET A 65 -12.40 5.65 2.38
N ILE A 66 -12.42 4.37 2.75
CA ILE A 66 -13.31 3.84 3.80
C ILE A 66 -12.63 3.72 5.17
N ARG A 67 -11.30 3.66 5.23
CA ARG A 67 -10.52 3.56 6.48
C ARG A 67 -10.47 4.89 7.23
N GLY A 68 -10.29 4.77 8.54
CA GLY A 68 -10.19 5.87 9.50
C GLY A 68 -11.48 6.09 10.28
N ASP A 69 -11.35 6.64 11.49
CA ASP A 69 -12.49 6.94 12.36
C ASP A 69 -13.28 8.18 11.90
N ASP A 70 -12.68 8.97 11.00
CA ASP A 70 -13.30 10.17 10.46
C ASP A 70 -14.42 9.81 9.49
N ARG A 71 -15.64 9.91 10.01
CA ARG A 71 -16.86 9.79 9.20
C ARG A 71 -16.91 10.93 8.19
N VAL A 72 -16.89 10.58 6.91
CA VAL A 72 -17.18 11.51 5.81
C VAL A 72 -18.67 11.85 5.85
N THR A 73 -19.00 13.11 6.15
CA THR A 73 -20.39 13.58 6.34
C THR A 73 -20.85 14.58 5.27
N SER A 74 -19.95 15.06 4.41
CA SER A 74 -20.28 16.00 3.34
C SER A 74 -19.56 15.68 2.03
N VAL A 75 -20.10 16.20 0.92
CA VAL A 75 -19.46 16.10 -0.41
C VAL A 75 -18.08 16.74 -0.41
N GLU A 76 -17.91 17.87 0.28
CA GLU A 76 -16.61 18.55 0.38
C GLU A 76 -15.56 17.69 1.09
N GLN A 77 -15.92 17.08 2.23
CA GLN A 77 -15.02 16.15 2.94
C GLN A 77 -14.63 14.96 2.06
N TYR A 78 -15.59 14.41 1.31
CA TYR A 78 -15.32 13.33 0.37
C TYR A 78 -14.31 13.75 -0.70
N VAL A 79 -14.49 14.92 -1.30
CA VAL A 79 -13.58 15.45 -2.33
C VAL A 79 -12.18 15.69 -1.77
N GLN A 80 -12.07 16.24 -0.55
CA GLN A 80 -10.76 16.44 0.07
C GLN A 80 -10.06 15.11 0.39
N LYS A 81 -10.80 14.12 0.91
CA LYS A 81 -10.26 12.78 1.15
C LYS A 81 -9.78 12.13 -0.15
N ALA A 82 -10.59 12.20 -1.22
CA ALA A 82 -10.23 11.66 -2.53
C ALA A 82 -8.95 12.30 -3.09
N LYS A 83 -8.79 13.63 -2.96
CA LYS A 83 -7.56 14.33 -3.35
C LYS A 83 -6.34 13.88 -2.55
N SER A 84 -6.49 13.72 -1.24
CA SER A 84 -5.40 13.23 -0.39
C SER A 84 -4.95 11.82 -0.78
N VAL A 85 -5.90 10.93 -1.06
CA VAL A 85 -5.62 9.57 -1.53
C VAL A 85 -4.90 9.58 -2.88
N ASP A 86 -5.36 10.40 -3.82
CA ASP A 86 -4.71 10.53 -5.13
C ASP A 86 -3.26 11.03 -5.02
N VAL A 87 -3.01 12.06 -4.20
CA VAL A 87 -1.66 12.56 -3.96
C VAL A 87 -0.75 11.49 -3.34
N ALA A 88 -1.23 10.78 -2.31
CA ALA A 88 -0.45 9.73 -1.64
C ALA A 88 -0.07 8.59 -2.59
N LEU A 89 -1.01 8.16 -3.44
CA LEU A 89 -0.77 7.10 -4.42
C LEU A 89 0.18 7.53 -5.52
N ASN A 90 -0.02 8.72 -6.10
CA ASN A 90 0.87 9.23 -7.15
C ASN A 90 2.30 9.43 -6.65
N HIS A 91 2.46 9.93 -5.42
CA HIS A 91 3.78 10.07 -4.79
C HIS A 91 4.49 8.72 -4.65
N ALA A 92 3.81 7.72 -4.08
CA ALA A 92 4.41 6.41 -3.83
C ALA A 92 4.75 5.66 -5.13
N VAL A 93 3.90 5.75 -6.16
CA VAL A 93 4.18 5.17 -7.48
C VAL A 93 5.41 5.83 -8.12
N TYR A 94 5.54 7.16 -7.99
CA TYR A 94 6.69 7.88 -8.52
C TYR A 94 8.00 7.51 -7.80
N GLU A 95 8.00 7.51 -6.46
CA GLU A 95 9.18 7.12 -5.67
C GLU A 95 9.65 5.71 -6.01
N HIS A 96 8.73 4.75 -6.09
CA HIS A 96 9.09 3.39 -6.49
C HIS A 96 9.64 3.33 -7.92
N GLY A 97 9.08 4.12 -8.85
CA GLY A 97 9.63 4.26 -10.20
C GLY A 97 11.10 4.71 -10.18
N LEU A 98 11.42 5.72 -9.38
CA LEU A 98 12.80 6.20 -9.21
C LEU A 98 13.74 5.14 -8.60
N GLU A 99 13.25 4.35 -7.65
CA GLU A 99 14.04 3.25 -7.06
C GLU A 99 14.37 2.18 -8.11
N LEU A 100 13.41 1.79 -8.93
CA LEU A 100 13.61 0.84 -10.02
C LEU A 100 14.60 1.37 -11.06
N GLU A 101 14.50 2.66 -11.42
CA GLU A 101 15.48 3.31 -12.31
C GLU A 101 16.90 3.24 -11.74
N LYS A 102 17.09 3.58 -10.45
CA LYS A 102 18.40 3.48 -9.78
C LYS A 102 18.94 2.06 -9.76
N GLN A 103 18.08 1.06 -9.51
CA GLN A 103 18.48 -0.35 -9.53
C GLN A 103 18.93 -0.77 -10.94
N SER A 104 18.24 -0.31 -11.98
CA SER A 104 18.59 -0.63 -13.37
C SER A 104 19.94 -0.06 -13.82
N GLN A 105 20.38 1.06 -13.23
CA GLN A 105 21.66 1.71 -13.55
C GLN A 105 22.87 1.06 -12.84
N ASN A 106 22.62 0.24 -11.81
CA ASN A 106 23.67 -0.45 -11.05
C ASN A 106 23.89 -1.90 -11.50
N ILE A 107 23.31 -2.28 -12.65
CA ILE A 107 23.45 -3.60 -13.31
C ILE A 107 24.29 -3.40 -14.57
#